data_AF-A0A068Y3C5-F1
#
_entry.id   AF-A0A068Y3C5-F1
#
_cell.length_a   1.000
_cell.length_b   1.000
_cell.length_c   1.000
_cell.angle_alpha   90.00
_cell.angle_beta   90.00
_cell.angle_gamma   90.00
#
_symmetry.space_group_name_H-M   'P 1'
#
loop_
_entity.id
_entity.type
_entity.pdbx_description
1 polymer ?
#
loop_
_entity_poly.entity_id
_entity_poly.type
_entity_poly.pdbx_seq_one_letter_code
_entity_poly.pdbx_strand_id
1 'polypeptide(L)'
;MRIMLTINIDKIGYQVWDLSATYGMALRIIQTALRTRAFNTVSCHPPPNSIYARVRNFIATNDILRGDAYHEPSKTLSTIQKELLEQIEEADINYYEFKVRRGGPTTKEAPNLIPFDQERRIVGCICHEESHHISYLLLYRGLPARCRCGHWFKLVTFDEYEAARDRYWKKIESEPENQELMKDLDDAETQLQKLLEESKSMTNRSPGSNDMLDKLAIAWNKYKNAYHQIRKKIDEACITDIR
;
A
#
# COMPACT_ATOMS: atom_id res chain seq x y z
N MET A 1 -6.35 24.73 29.74
CA MET A 1 -5.34 25.39 28.91
C MET A 1 -5.54 24.92 27.48
N ARG A 2 -6.14 25.76 26.62
CA ARG A 2 -6.56 25.44 25.24
C ARG A 2 -5.85 26.47 24.36
N ILE A 3 -4.95 26.06 23.47
CA ILE A 3 -4.29 26.97 22.53
C ILE A 3 -4.88 26.70 21.15
N MET A 4 -5.63 27.69 20.69
CA MET A 4 -6.23 27.82 19.37
C MET A 4 -5.29 28.75 18.60
N LEU A 5 -4.80 28.34 17.43
CA LEU A 5 -4.13 29.26 16.50
C LEU A 5 -4.74 29.07 15.11
N THR A 6 -5.71 29.93 14.83
CA THR A 6 -6.21 30.25 13.50
C THR A 6 -5.31 31.36 12.94
N ILE A 7 -4.72 31.19 11.77
CA ILE A 7 -4.10 32.29 11.03
C ILE A 7 -4.88 32.50 9.74
N ASN A 8 -5.53 33.65 9.69
CA ASN A 8 -6.29 34.22 8.59
C ASN A 8 -5.34 35.10 7.77
N ILE A 9 -5.26 34.89 6.46
CA ILE A 9 -4.38 35.67 5.56
C ILE A 9 -5.26 36.41 4.56
N ASP A 10 -5.87 37.49 5.03
CA ASP A 10 -6.46 38.54 4.20
C ASP A 10 -5.84 39.86 4.60
N LYS A 11 -4.81 40.27 3.86
CA LYS A 11 -4.35 41.66 3.64
C LYS A 11 -2.98 41.62 2.98
N ILE A 12 -2.93 41.96 1.70
CA ILE A 12 -2.05 42.98 1.11
C ILE A 12 -2.61 43.24 -0.29
N GLY A 13 -3.24 44.40 -0.46
CA GLY A 13 -3.52 44.96 -1.77
C GLY A 13 -2.38 45.89 -2.16
N TYR A 14 -1.97 45.87 -3.43
CA TYR A 14 -1.32 47.00 -4.09
C TYR A 14 -1.75 47.08 -5.56
N GLN A 15 -2.54 48.13 -5.81
CA GLN A 15 -2.62 49.02 -6.96
C GLN A 15 -2.44 48.52 -8.40
N VAL A 16 -3.55 48.68 -9.12
CA VAL A 16 -3.76 48.86 -10.55
C VAL A 16 -2.87 49.95 -11.14
N TRP A 17 -2.27 49.69 -12.30
CA TRP A 17 -2.14 50.67 -13.38
C TRP A 17 -2.49 50.00 -14.71
N ASP A 18 -3.58 50.49 -15.28
CA ASP A 18 -4.13 50.18 -16.58
C ASP A 18 -3.40 51.06 -17.61
N LEU A 19 -2.80 50.45 -18.63
CA LEU A 19 -2.38 51.18 -19.84
C LEU A 19 -2.87 50.39 -21.05
N SER A 20 -3.89 50.99 -21.64
CA SER A 20 -4.62 50.58 -22.83
C SER A 20 -3.75 50.44 -24.08
N ALA A 21 -4.09 49.39 -24.83
CA ALA A 21 -4.33 49.39 -26.27
C ALA A 21 -3.18 49.53 -27.28
N THR A 22 -3.36 48.72 -28.33
CA THR A 22 -2.82 48.77 -29.70
C THR A 22 -1.64 47.85 -30.01
N TYR A 23 -1.71 47.27 -31.22
CA TYR A 23 -0.92 46.19 -31.82
C TYR A 23 -1.30 44.79 -31.31
N GLY A 24 -1.79 43.87 -32.12
CA GLY A 24 -1.87 43.80 -33.57
C GLY A 24 -2.14 42.34 -33.88
N MET A 25 -3.21 42.10 -34.63
CA MET A 25 -3.72 40.80 -35.02
C MET A 25 -2.64 40.02 -35.81
N ALA A 26 -1.94 39.07 -35.19
CA ALA A 26 -1.09 38.12 -35.90
C ALA A 26 -0.82 36.85 -35.08
N LEU A 27 -0.93 35.70 -35.75
CA LEU A 27 -0.61 34.33 -35.29
C LEU A 27 -1.64 33.62 -34.40
N ARG A 28 -2.85 33.46 -34.96
CA ARG A 28 -3.52 32.15 -34.92
C ARG A 28 -2.82 31.20 -35.90
N ILE A 29 -1.80 30.49 -35.45
CA ILE A 29 -1.26 29.22 -35.99
C ILE A 29 -0.27 28.74 -34.92
N ILE A 30 -0.24 27.42 -34.65
CA ILE A 30 0.39 26.72 -33.50
C ILE A 30 -0.59 26.45 -32.33
N GLN A 31 -1.71 25.81 -32.66
CA GLN A 31 -2.25 24.74 -31.80
C GLN A 31 -1.61 23.42 -32.25
N THR A 32 -0.38 23.13 -31.85
CA THR A 32 0.19 21.75 -31.83
C THR A 32 1.62 21.83 -31.34
N ALA A 33 1.87 21.56 -30.05
CA ALA A 33 3.09 20.90 -29.55
C ALA A 33 3.32 21.08 -28.05
N LEU A 34 2.49 21.82 -27.31
CA LEU A 34 2.44 21.65 -25.87
C LEU A 34 1.45 20.53 -25.56
N ARG A 35 1.92 19.29 -25.79
CA ARG A 35 1.44 18.15 -24.99
C ARG A 35 1.70 18.54 -23.55
N THR A 36 0.71 19.16 -22.90
CA THR A 36 0.53 18.98 -21.47
C THR A 36 0.66 17.48 -21.25
N ARG A 37 1.77 17.04 -20.65
CA ARG A 37 1.83 15.74 -20.01
C ARG A 37 0.75 15.83 -18.95
N ALA A 38 -0.48 15.45 -19.32
CA ALA A 38 -1.45 14.98 -18.38
C ALA A 38 -0.72 13.86 -17.65
N PHE A 39 -0.27 14.17 -16.44
CA PHE A 39 0.09 13.14 -15.48
C PHE A 39 -1.19 12.34 -15.34
N ASN A 40 -1.28 11.24 -16.09
CA ASN A 40 -2.22 10.19 -15.79
C ASN A 40 -1.84 9.71 -14.39
N THR A 41 -2.41 10.34 -13.38
CA THR A 41 -2.60 9.72 -12.08
C THR A 41 -3.61 8.63 -12.35
N VAL A 42 -3.13 7.50 -12.88
CA VAL A 42 -3.89 6.27 -12.81
C VAL A 42 -4.08 6.08 -11.31
N SER A 43 -5.31 6.27 -10.85
CA SER A 43 -5.73 5.88 -9.50
C SER A 43 -5.67 4.36 -9.50
N CYS A 44 -4.56 3.81 -9.04
CA CYS A 44 -4.20 2.46 -9.41
C CYS A 44 -4.76 1.39 -8.47
N HIS A 45 -5.92 1.49 -7.81
CA HIS A 45 -6.40 0.52 -6.79
C HIS A 45 -5.85 -0.93 -6.91
N PRO A 46 -5.37 -1.55 -5.81
CA PRO A 46 -4.79 -2.89 -5.85
C PRO A 46 -5.76 -3.85 -6.53
N PRO A 47 -5.28 -4.87 -7.28
CA PRO A 47 -6.16 -5.76 -8.02
C PRO A 47 -7.26 -6.27 -7.09
N PRO A 48 -8.54 -6.20 -7.50
CA PRO A 48 -9.68 -6.48 -6.60
C PRO A 48 -9.64 -7.90 -6.05
N ASN A 49 -9.01 -8.82 -6.78
CA ASN A 49 -8.85 -10.23 -6.41
C ASN A 49 -7.46 -10.56 -5.83
N SER A 50 -6.66 -9.55 -5.47
CA SER A 50 -5.38 -9.78 -4.80
C SER A 50 -5.59 -10.23 -3.37
N ILE A 51 -4.64 -10.99 -2.82
CA ILE A 51 -4.65 -11.39 -1.41
C ILE A 51 -4.69 -10.16 -0.50
N TYR A 52 -3.98 -9.09 -0.85
CA TYR A 52 -4.02 -7.82 -0.13
C TYR A 52 -5.44 -7.25 -0.05
N ALA A 53 -6.12 -7.16 -1.21
CA ALA A 53 -7.49 -6.67 -1.27
C ALA A 53 -8.45 -7.59 -0.51
N ARG A 54 -8.32 -8.92 -0.63
CA ARG A 54 -9.14 -9.90 0.11
C ARG A 54 -9.04 -9.68 1.62
N VAL A 55 -7.82 -9.65 2.16
CA VAL A 55 -7.60 -9.51 3.61
C VAL A 55 -8.09 -8.16 4.12
N ARG A 56 -7.82 -7.08 3.38
CA ARG A 56 -8.32 -5.74 3.71
C ARG A 56 -9.85 -5.68 3.69
N ASN A 57 -10.48 -6.26 2.68
CA ASN A 57 -11.93 -6.26 2.52
C ASN A 57 -12.62 -7.10 3.59
N PHE A 58 -12.03 -8.23 4.01
CA PHE A 58 -12.54 -9.02 5.13
C PHE A 58 -12.74 -8.18 6.39
N ILE A 59 -11.87 -7.19 6.64
CA ILE A 59 -12.00 -6.29 7.81
C ILE A 59 -12.93 -5.11 7.51
N ALA A 60 -12.69 -4.44 6.37
CA ALA A 60 -13.36 -3.19 6.03
C ALA A 60 -14.85 -3.35 5.74
N THR A 61 -15.26 -4.51 5.22
CA THR A 61 -16.65 -4.81 4.83
C THR A 61 -17.42 -5.59 5.89
N ASN A 62 -16.79 -6.00 6.99
CA ASN A 62 -17.44 -6.81 8.02
C ASN A 62 -18.36 -5.95 8.90
N ASP A 63 -19.66 -6.25 8.83
CA ASP A 63 -20.69 -5.53 9.58
C ASP A 63 -20.60 -5.73 11.09
N ILE A 64 -20.12 -6.90 11.56
CA ILE A 64 -19.97 -7.21 12.99
C ILE A 64 -18.90 -6.29 13.60
N LEU A 65 -17.79 -6.07 12.89
CA LEU A 65 -16.73 -5.16 13.31
C LEU A 65 -17.13 -3.67 13.23
N ARG A 66 -18.21 -3.35 12.52
CA ARG A 66 -18.70 -1.97 12.40
C ARG A 66 -19.40 -1.49 13.69
N GLY A 67 -19.89 -2.41 14.51
CA GLY A 67 -20.58 -2.15 15.78
C GLY A 67 -22.04 -1.69 15.61
N ASP A 68 -22.77 -1.61 16.73
CA ASP A 68 -24.18 -1.17 16.80
C ASP A 68 -24.31 0.32 16.41
N ALA A 69 -24.46 0.57 15.12
CA ALA A 69 -24.70 1.88 14.56
C ALA A 69 -26.18 2.29 14.76
N TYR A 70 -26.54 2.72 15.97
CA TYR A 70 -27.70 3.62 16.18
C TYR A 70 -27.39 5.09 15.82
N HIS A 71 -26.23 5.34 15.24
CA HIS A 71 -25.92 6.56 14.50
C HIS A 71 -25.83 6.23 13.03
N GLU A 72 -26.33 7.14 12.18
CA GLU A 72 -26.33 7.03 10.71
C GLU A 72 -25.04 6.38 10.19
N PRO A 73 -25.10 5.61 9.08
CA PRO A 73 -23.94 4.94 8.51
C PRO A 73 -22.79 5.93 8.33
N SER A 74 -21.87 5.93 9.28
CA SER A 74 -20.64 6.70 9.20
C SER A 74 -19.90 6.19 7.98
N LYS A 75 -19.54 7.10 7.05
CA LYS A 75 -18.63 6.79 5.94
C LYS A 75 -17.25 6.30 6.41
N THR A 76 -16.97 6.39 7.71
CA THR A 76 -15.67 6.11 8.31
C THR A 76 -15.69 4.78 9.03
N LEU A 77 -14.62 3.98 8.84
CA LEU A 77 -14.36 2.71 9.53
C LEU A 77 -14.42 2.85 11.06
N SER A 78 -14.87 1.80 11.75
CA SER A 78 -14.86 1.72 13.21
C SER A 78 -13.43 1.73 13.78
N THR A 79 -13.28 2.02 15.07
CA THR A 79 -11.96 1.99 15.73
C THR A 79 -11.32 0.62 15.63
N ILE A 80 -12.08 -0.45 15.90
CA ILE A 80 -11.59 -1.83 15.79
C ILE A 80 -11.17 -2.15 14.35
N GLN A 81 -11.96 -1.75 13.35
CA GLN A 81 -11.58 -1.96 11.94
C GLN A 81 -10.26 -1.27 11.61
N LYS A 82 -10.03 -0.04 12.10
CA LYS A 82 -8.76 0.68 11.90
C LYS A 82 -7.59 -0.02 12.59
N GLU A 83 -7.75 -0.43 13.84
CA GLU A 83 -6.71 -1.16 14.59
C GLU A 83 -6.35 -2.49 13.92
N LEU A 84 -7.34 -3.24 13.43
CA LEU A 84 -7.10 -4.50 12.72
C LEU A 84 -6.42 -4.28 11.37
N LEU A 85 -6.77 -3.21 10.63
CA LEU A 85 -6.09 -2.84 9.39
C LEU A 85 -4.63 -2.44 9.64
N GLU A 86 -4.37 -1.65 10.68
CA GLU A 86 -3.00 -1.30 11.08
C GLU A 86 -2.17 -2.55 11.39
N GLN A 87 -2.73 -3.52 12.13
CA GLN A 87 -2.05 -4.78 12.39
C GLN A 87 -1.77 -5.61 11.13
N ILE A 88 -2.64 -5.57 10.12
CA ILE A 88 -2.39 -6.21 8.82
C ILE A 88 -1.29 -5.46 8.05
N GLU A 89 -1.28 -4.13 8.10
CA GLU A 89 -0.24 -3.30 7.48
C GLU A 89 1.14 -3.51 8.14
N GLU A 90 1.17 -3.70 9.47
CA GLU A 90 2.38 -4.08 10.23
C GLU A 90 2.86 -5.50 9.92
N ALA A 91 1.91 -6.43 9.71
CA ALA A 91 2.21 -7.80 9.33
C ALA A 91 2.69 -7.90 7.87
N ASP A 92 2.27 -6.98 6.99
CA ASP A 92 2.86 -6.84 5.66
C ASP A 92 4.25 -6.19 5.77
N ILE A 93 5.07 -6.32 4.73
CA ILE A 93 6.40 -5.74 4.75
C ILE A 93 6.29 -4.21 4.66
N ASN A 94 6.56 -3.51 5.77
CA ASN A 94 6.55 -2.06 5.81
C ASN A 94 7.58 -1.43 4.82
N TYR A 95 7.10 -0.62 3.87
CA TYR A 95 7.88 0.11 2.86
C TYR A 95 8.29 1.53 3.27
N TYR A 96 7.70 2.02 4.36
CA TYR A 96 8.07 3.28 4.99
C TYR A 96 9.32 3.12 5.85
N GLU A 97 9.58 1.91 6.35
CA GLU A 97 10.81 1.57 7.06
C GLU A 97 11.99 1.30 6.10
N PHE A 98 13.18 1.74 6.52
CA PHE A 98 14.44 1.42 5.85
C PHE A 98 14.82 -0.04 6.11
N LYS A 99 14.13 -0.99 5.46
CA LYS A 99 14.53 -2.41 5.49
C LYS A 99 15.51 -2.69 4.37
N VAL A 100 16.65 -3.31 4.72
CA VAL A 100 17.59 -3.86 3.74
C VAL A 100 16.90 -5.03 3.05
N ARG A 101 16.80 -4.95 1.72
CA ARG A 101 16.26 -6.03 0.90
C ARG A 101 17.38 -6.60 0.07
N ARG A 102 17.52 -7.92 0.10
CA ARG A 102 18.39 -8.60 -0.87
C ARG A 102 17.79 -8.35 -2.26
N GLY A 103 18.62 -8.11 -3.26
CA GLY A 103 18.19 -7.99 -4.65
C GLY A 103 18.65 -9.23 -5.41
N GLY A 104 17.80 -9.78 -6.25
CA GLY A 104 18.16 -10.83 -7.20
C GLY A 104 18.64 -10.22 -8.52
N PRO A 105 18.84 -11.06 -9.54
CA PRO A 105 19.28 -10.60 -10.85
C PRO A 105 18.19 -9.72 -11.50
N THR A 106 18.57 -8.52 -11.94
CA THR A 106 17.64 -7.55 -12.55
C THR A 106 18.11 -7.12 -13.93
N THR A 107 17.16 -6.81 -14.81
CA THR A 107 17.42 -6.16 -16.10
C THR A 107 16.69 -4.82 -16.19
N LYS A 108 16.86 -4.11 -17.31
CA LYS A 108 16.15 -2.85 -17.53
C LYS A 108 14.64 -3.06 -17.63
N GLU A 109 14.24 -4.19 -18.21
CA GLU A 109 12.86 -4.63 -18.42
C GLU A 109 12.28 -5.21 -17.11
N ALA A 110 13.14 -5.82 -16.30
CA ALA A 110 12.84 -6.44 -15.00
C ALA A 110 13.62 -5.75 -13.84
N PRO A 111 13.32 -4.48 -13.51
CA PRO A 111 14.00 -3.75 -12.44
C PRO A 111 13.42 -4.09 -11.06
N ASN A 112 14.20 -3.87 -10.00
CA ASN A 112 13.69 -3.85 -8.62
C ASN A 112 12.66 -2.71 -8.46
N LEU A 113 11.41 -3.06 -8.18
CA LEU A 113 10.35 -2.08 -7.98
C LEU A 113 10.42 -1.50 -6.56
N ILE A 114 10.40 -0.17 -6.47
CA ILE A 114 10.42 0.57 -5.22
C ILE A 114 9.07 1.30 -5.10
N PRO A 115 8.17 0.89 -4.19
CA PRO A 115 6.91 1.59 -4.01
C PRO A 115 7.12 2.92 -3.30
N PHE A 116 6.62 3.99 -3.91
CA PHE A 116 6.56 5.32 -3.34
C PHE A 116 5.58 6.23 -4.10
N ASP A 117 4.64 6.82 -3.38
CA ASP A 117 3.59 7.63 -4.00
C ASP A 117 3.98 9.08 -4.28
N GLN A 118 5.25 9.47 -4.06
CA GLN A 118 5.79 10.73 -4.57
C GLN A 118 6.65 10.54 -5.84
N GLU A 119 6.96 11.65 -6.51
CA GLU A 119 7.62 11.65 -7.84
C GLU A 119 9.05 11.14 -7.84
N ARG A 120 9.77 11.25 -6.71
CA ARG A 120 11.18 10.89 -6.60
C ARG A 120 11.53 10.38 -5.20
N ARG A 121 12.44 9.41 -5.12
CA ARG A 121 12.97 8.85 -3.85
C ARG A 121 14.46 8.55 -3.99
N ILE A 122 15.22 8.79 -2.94
CA ILE A 122 16.60 8.32 -2.84
C ILE A 122 16.59 6.88 -2.35
N VAL A 123 17.30 6.00 -3.06
CA VAL A 123 17.47 4.58 -2.72
C VAL A 123 18.95 4.27 -2.57
N GLY A 124 19.31 3.55 -1.51
CA GLY A 124 20.66 3.04 -1.30
C GLY A 124 20.80 1.61 -1.83
N CYS A 125 21.83 1.36 -2.64
CA CYS A 125 22.24 0.04 -3.09
C CYS A 125 23.52 -0.38 -2.36
N ILE A 126 23.44 -1.46 -1.59
CA ILE A 126 24.59 -2.16 -1.01
C ILE A 126 25.03 -3.19 -2.05
N CYS A 127 26.06 -2.87 -2.83
CA CYS A 127 26.45 -3.66 -4.00
C CYS A 127 26.96 -5.06 -3.65
N HIS A 128 27.66 -5.19 -2.52
CA HIS A 128 28.23 -6.42 -2.02
C HIS A 128 28.02 -6.45 -0.50
N GLU A 129 27.85 -7.63 0.09
CA GLU A 129 27.61 -7.78 1.54
C GLU A 129 28.73 -7.18 2.39
N GLU A 130 29.96 -7.25 1.90
CA GLU A 130 31.16 -6.71 2.56
C GLU A 130 31.43 -5.23 2.21
N SER A 131 30.55 -4.58 1.43
CA SER A 131 30.76 -3.20 0.99
C SER A 131 30.61 -2.22 2.15
N HIS A 132 31.67 -1.45 2.43
CA HIS A 132 31.63 -0.34 3.39
C HIS A 132 31.05 0.97 2.80
N HIS A 133 30.59 0.94 1.54
CA HIS A 133 29.98 2.09 0.89
C HIS A 133 28.61 1.75 0.31
N ILE A 134 27.70 2.73 0.35
CA ILE A 134 26.35 2.65 -0.19
C ILE A 134 26.30 3.50 -1.46
N SER A 135 25.85 2.91 -2.57
CA SER A 135 25.59 3.64 -3.80
C SER A 135 24.19 4.24 -3.76
N TYR A 136 24.07 5.56 -3.67
CA TYR A 136 22.77 6.24 -3.68
C TYR A 136 22.31 6.54 -5.10
N LEU A 137 21.04 6.25 -5.38
CA LEU A 137 20.36 6.56 -6.63
C LEU A 137 19.17 7.48 -6.35
N LEU A 138 19.06 8.57 -7.10
CA LEU A 138 17.82 9.34 -7.17
C LEU A 138 16.93 8.71 -8.24
N LEU A 139 15.87 8.04 -7.79
CA LEU A 139 14.88 7.44 -8.69
C LEU A 139 13.78 8.46 -8.98
N TYR A 140 13.35 8.50 -10.24
CA TYR A 140 12.16 9.22 -10.68
C TYR A 140 11.08 8.22 -11.07
N ARG A 141 9.81 8.55 -10.81
CA ARG A 141 8.68 7.68 -11.12
C ARG A 141 8.68 7.21 -12.57
N GLY A 142 8.53 5.91 -12.76
CA GLY A 142 8.43 5.28 -14.08
C GLY A 142 9.76 5.15 -14.85
N LEU A 143 10.83 5.79 -14.39
CA LEU A 143 12.14 5.76 -15.05
C LEU A 143 13.07 4.75 -14.37
N PRO A 144 13.45 3.64 -15.05
CA PRO A 144 14.40 2.69 -14.49
C PRO A 144 15.81 3.30 -14.46
N ALA A 145 16.52 3.12 -13.35
CA ALA A 145 17.89 3.55 -13.16
C ALA A 145 18.78 2.35 -12.82
N ARG A 146 20.02 2.35 -13.30
CA ARG A 146 21.00 1.28 -13.09
C ARG A 146 22.06 1.71 -12.08
N CYS A 147 22.29 0.91 -11.05
CA CYS A 147 23.42 1.06 -10.15
C CYS A 147 24.72 0.61 -10.82
N ARG A 148 25.87 1.07 -10.31
CA ARG A 148 27.20 0.70 -10.82
C ARG A 148 27.42 -0.83 -10.81
N CYS A 149 26.86 -1.54 -9.83
CA CYS A 149 26.93 -3.00 -9.75
C CYS A 149 26.12 -3.73 -10.84
N GLY A 150 25.33 -3.02 -11.65
CA GLY A 150 24.51 -3.60 -12.71
C GLY A 150 23.04 -3.78 -12.36
N HIS A 151 22.66 -3.72 -11.09
CA HIS A 151 21.26 -3.86 -10.69
C HIS A 151 20.40 -2.65 -11.13
N TRP A 152 19.18 -2.93 -11.55
CA TRP A 152 18.20 -1.95 -12.02
C TRP A 152 17.13 -1.72 -10.97
N PHE A 153 16.66 -0.47 -10.86
CA PHE A 153 15.65 -0.03 -9.91
C PHE A 153 14.63 0.86 -10.60
N LYS A 154 13.36 0.78 -10.23
CA LYS A 154 12.30 1.62 -10.77
C LYS A 154 11.36 2.06 -9.66
N LEU A 155 11.13 3.36 -9.54
CA LEU A 155 10.15 3.93 -8.63
C LEU A 155 8.75 3.75 -9.22
N VAL A 156 7.85 3.14 -8.47
CA VAL A 156 6.47 2.85 -8.85
C VAL A 156 5.49 3.30 -7.76
N THR A 157 4.22 3.44 -8.09
CA THR A 157 3.19 3.69 -7.07
C THR A 157 2.98 2.44 -6.20
N PHE A 158 2.37 2.62 -5.02
CA PHE A 158 2.03 1.49 -4.16
C PHE A 158 1.19 0.44 -4.92
N ASP A 159 0.22 0.89 -5.69
CA ASP A 159 -0.65 -0.08 -6.34
C ASP A 159 -0.01 -0.76 -7.57
N GLU A 160 0.86 -0.08 -8.33
CA GLU A 160 1.65 -0.72 -9.39
C GLU A 160 2.52 -1.84 -8.81
N TYR A 161 3.03 -1.61 -7.60
CA TYR A 161 3.81 -2.58 -6.85
C TYR A 161 2.95 -3.76 -6.39
N GLU A 162 1.76 -3.51 -5.82
CA GLU A 162 0.82 -4.57 -5.45
C GLU A 162 0.32 -5.38 -6.66
N ALA A 163 0.11 -4.74 -7.80
CA ALA A 163 -0.20 -5.46 -9.04
C ALA A 163 0.97 -6.35 -9.50
N ALA A 164 2.22 -5.96 -9.26
CA ALA A 164 3.38 -6.81 -9.55
C ALA A 164 3.46 -8.02 -8.62
N ARG A 165 3.23 -7.81 -7.32
CA ARG A 165 3.13 -8.87 -6.30
C ARG A 165 2.04 -9.88 -6.64
N ASP A 166 0.86 -9.41 -7.03
CA ASP A 166 -0.27 -10.25 -7.43
C ASP A 166 0.04 -11.09 -8.68
N ARG A 167 0.64 -10.48 -9.71
CA ARG A 167 1.09 -11.22 -10.90
C ARG A 167 2.11 -12.30 -10.55
N TYR A 168 3.00 -12.03 -9.61
CA TYR A 168 3.99 -13.00 -9.16
C TYR A 168 3.32 -14.14 -8.39
N TRP A 169 2.47 -13.83 -7.42
CA TRP A 169 1.76 -14.83 -6.63
C TRP A 169 1.02 -15.84 -7.51
N LYS A 170 0.30 -15.36 -8.53
CA LYS A 170 -0.42 -16.21 -9.49
C LYS A 170 0.45 -17.22 -10.23
N LYS A 171 1.75 -16.96 -10.38
CA LYS A 171 2.69 -17.89 -11.02
C LYS A 171 3.07 -19.04 -10.10
N ILE A 172 3.18 -18.76 -8.80
CA ILE A 172 3.65 -19.73 -7.81
C ILE A 172 2.51 -20.38 -7.01
N GLU A 173 1.30 -19.82 -7.05
CA GLU A 173 0.15 -20.28 -6.27
C GLU A 173 -0.17 -21.77 -6.43
N SER A 174 0.16 -22.37 -7.58
CA SER A 174 -0.05 -23.80 -7.84
C SER A 174 0.94 -24.74 -7.12
N GLU A 175 2.03 -24.23 -6.55
CA GLU A 175 3.00 -25.07 -5.82
C GLU A 175 2.37 -25.62 -4.53
N PRO A 176 2.64 -26.89 -4.14
CA PRO A 176 2.00 -27.51 -2.98
C PRO A 176 2.15 -26.72 -1.67
N GLU A 177 3.35 -26.18 -1.43
CA GLU A 177 3.61 -25.34 -0.25
C GLU A 177 2.76 -24.05 -0.23
N ASN A 178 2.48 -23.48 -1.41
CA ASN A 178 1.71 -22.25 -1.51
C ASN A 178 0.21 -22.51 -1.39
N GLN A 179 -0.25 -23.68 -1.87
CA GLN A 179 -1.60 -24.16 -1.64
C GLN A 179 -1.87 -24.42 -0.16
N GLU A 180 -0.89 -24.97 0.57
CA GLU A 180 -0.98 -25.13 2.02
C GLU A 180 -1.12 -23.78 2.73
N LEU A 181 -0.32 -22.77 2.36
CA LEU A 181 -0.44 -21.41 2.91
C LEU A 181 -1.82 -20.78 2.62
N MET A 182 -2.36 -20.97 1.42
CA MET A 182 -3.70 -20.49 1.08
C MET A 182 -4.78 -21.21 1.88
N LYS A 183 -4.65 -22.52 2.04
CA LYS A 183 -5.56 -23.31 2.87
C LYS A 183 -5.53 -22.84 4.33
N ASP A 184 -4.34 -22.59 4.88
CA ASP A 184 -4.20 -22.06 6.24
C ASP A 184 -4.87 -20.70 6.41
N LEU A 185 -4.76 -19.83 5.40
CA LEU A 185 -5.44 -18.54 5.37
C LEU A 185 -6.98 -18.73 5.33
N ASP A 186 -7.47 -19.60 4.45
CA ASP A 186 -8.90 -19.90 4.28
C ASP A 186 -9.51 -20.51 5.56
N ASP A 187 -8.80 -21.47 6.17
CA ASP A 187 -9.20 -22.13 7.42
C ASP A 187 -9.23 -21.14 8.58
N ALA A 188 -8.22 -20.25 8.67
CA ALA A 188 -8.17 -19.21 9.69
C ALA A 188 -9.26 -18.14 9.50
N GLU A 189 -9.53 -17.72 8.26
CA GLU A 189 -10.62 -16.79 7.92
C GLU A 189 -11.97 -17.37 8.30
N THR A 190 -12.20 -18.65 7.95
CA THR A 190 -13.44 -19.38 8.28
C THR A 190 -13.62 -19.50 9.80
N GLN A 191 -12.54 -19.86 10.52
CA GLN A 191 -12.56 -19.94 11.98
C GLN A 191 -12.90 -18.59 12.61
N LEU A 192 -12.27 -17.51 12.13
CA LEU A 192 -12.50 -16.15 12.63
C LEU A 192 -13.93 -15.68 12.34
N GLN A 193 -14.44 -15.91 11.13
CA GLN A 193 -15.80 -15.55 10.76
C GLN A 193 -16.84 -16.27 11.64
N LYS A 194 -16.61 -17.56 11.91
CA LYS A 194 -17.46 -18.33 12.82
C LYS A 194 -17.47 -17.74 14.24
N LEU A 195 -16.30 -17.40 14.78
CA LEU A 195 -16.19 -16.80 16.11
C LEU A 195 -16.84 -15.41 16.18
N LEU A 196 -16.70 -14.61 15.11
CA LEU A 196 -17.35 -13.30 15.03
C LEU A 196 -18.88 -13.44 15.06
N GLU A 197 -19.45 -14.41 14.33
CA GLU A 197 -20.90 -14.64 14.35
C GLU A 197 -21.37 -15.17 15.73
N GLU A 198 -20.63 -16.08 16.35
CA GLU A 198 -20.93 -16.56 17.72
C GLU A 198 -20.91 -15.40 18.73
N SER A 199 -19.92 -14.50 18.60
CA SER A 199 -19.76 -13.34 19.49
C SER A 199 -20.85 -12.28 19.34
N LYS A 200 -21.56 -12.24 18.22
CA LYS A 200 -22.63 -11.25 17.96
C LYS A 200 -23.74 -11.29 19.01
N SER A 201 -24.00 -12.47 19.56
CA SER A 201 -24.99 -12.68 20.62
C SER A 201 -24.46 -12.37 22.03
N MET A 202 -23.16 -12.13 22.16
CA MET A 202 -22.48 -11.94 23.44
C MET A 202 -22.31 -10.46 23.77
N THR A 203 -22.36 -10.15 25.06
CA THR A 203 -21.99 -8.84 25.61
C THR A 203 -20.79 -9.02 26.51
N ASN A 204 -20.12 -7.92 26.89
CA ASN A 204 -18.98 -7.97 27.82
C ASN A 204 -19.29 -8.57 29.20
N ARG A 205 -20.58 -8.70 29.56
CA ARG A 205 -21.06 -9.29 30.81
C ARG A 205 -21.54 -10.72 30.66
N SER A 206 -21.62 -11.23 29.43
CA SER A 206 -22.06 -12.61 29.18
C SER A 206 -21.07 -13.60 29.79
N PRO A 207 -21.55 -14.70 30.41
CA PRO A 207 -20.66 -15.77 30.87
C PRO A 207 -19.77 -16.27 29.73
N GLY A 208 -18.47 -16.40 29.97
CA GLY A 208 -17.51 -16.80 28.93
C GLY A 208 -17.12 -15.70 27.93
N SER A 209 -17.52 -14.44 28.14
CA SER A 209 -17.11 -13.33 27.24
C SER A 209 -15.60 -13.19 27.14
N ASN A 210 -14.84 -13.38 28.23
CA ASN A 210 -13.38 -13.31 28.19
C ASN A 210 -12.79 -14.46 27.35
N ASP A 211 -13.30 -15.67 27.51
CA ASP A 211 -12.88 -16.84 26.73
C ASP A 211 -13.17 -16.66 25.22
N MET A 212 -14.29 -16.02 24.87
CA MET A 212 -14.58 -15.65 23.49
C MET A 212 -13.57 -14.64 22.93
N LEU A 213 -13.21 -13.62 23.71
CA LEU A 213 -12.19 -12.63 23.30
C LEU A 213 -10.83 -13.29 23.10
N ASP A 214 -10.43 -14.21 23.99
CA ASP A 214 -9.19 -14.97 23.86
C ASP A 214 -9.20 -15.83 22.58
N LYS A 215 -10.33 -16.50 22.29
CA LYS A 215 -10.50 -17.27 21.05
C LYS A 215 -10.39 -16.39 19.80
N LEU A 216 -11.05 -15.23 19.81
CA LEU A 216 -10.96 -14.25 18.71
C LEU A 216 -9.52 -13.76 18.52
N ALA A 217 -8.82 -13.43 19.61
CA ALA A 217 -7.42 -13.00 19.54
C ALA A 217 -6.50 -14.09 18.99
N ILE A 218 -6.69 -15.35 19.41
CA ILE A 218 -5.93 -16.50 18.89
C ILE A 218 -6.22 -16.70 17.40
N ALA A 219 -7.49 -16.69 16.99
CA ALA A 219 -7.88 -16.87 15.59
C ALA A 219 -7.37 -15.71 14.71
N TRP A 220 -7.47 -14.48 15.19
CA TRP A 220 -6.91 -13.29 14.52
C TRP A 220 -5.40 -13.41 14.30
N ASN A 221 -4.66 -13.84 15.33
CA ASN A 221 -3.21 -14.04 15.20
C ASN A 221 -2.87 -15.15 14.18
N LYS A 222 -3.65 -16.24 14.12
CA LYS A 222 -3.47 -17.27 13.08
C LYS A 222 -3.69 -16.69 11.69
N TYR A 223 -4.78 -15.96 11.48
CA TYR A 223 -5.11 -15.33 10.21
C TYR A 223 -4.03 -14.33 9.76
N LYS A 224 -3.61 -13.44 10.67
CA LYS A 224 -2.53 -12.47 10.45
C LYS A 224 -1.20 -13.15 10.12
N ASN A 225 -0.87 -14.25 10.81
CA ASN A 225 0.35 -15.01 10.55
C ASN A 225 0.32 -15.73 9.19
N ALA A 226 -0.81 -16.35 8.83
CA ALA A 226 -0.97 -16.99 7.53
C ALA A 226 -0.81 -15.97 6.39
N TYR A 227 -1.46 -14.81 6.53
CA TYR A 227 -1.27 -13.67 5.62
C TYR A 227 0.20 -13.25 5.55
N HIS A 228 0.86 -13.04 6.69
CA HIS A 228 2.28 -12.66 6.73
C HIS A 228 3.17 -13.66 5.98
N GLN A 229 2.98 -14.96 6.14
CA GLN A 229 3.79 -15.97 5.43
C GLN A 229 3.62 -15.89 3.91
N ILE A 230 2.38 -15.71 3.43
CA ILE A 230 2.11 -15.53 2.00
C ILE A 230 2.82 -14.27 1.49
N ARG A 231 2.69 -13.15 2.20
CA ARG A 231 3.30 -11.87 1.81
C ARG A 231 4.82 -11.90 1.86
N LYS A 232 5.38 -12.56 2.87
CA LYS A 232 6.81 -12.83 2.98
C LYS A 232 7.31 -13.64 1.79
N LYS A 233 6.61 -14.71 1.38
CA LYS A 233 7.00 -15.53 0.22
C LYS A 233 6.91 -14.75 -1.10
N ILE A 234 5.88 -13.93 -1.26
CA ILE A 234 5.76 -13.00 -2.39
C ILE A 234 6.96 -12.05 -2.43
N ASP A 235 7.37 -11.50 -1.29
CA ASP A 235 8.42 -10.47 -1.25
C ASP A 235 9.83 -11.07 -1.34
N GLU A 236 10.09 -12.21 -0.70
CA GLU A 236 11.33 -12.99 -0.84
C GLU A 236 11.58 -13.39 -2.29
N ALA A 237 10.53 -13.52 -3.08
CA ALA A 237 10.64 -13.86 -4.48
C ALA A 237 10.46 -12.68 -5.46
N CYS A 238 9.83 -11.56 -5.04
CA CYS A 238 9.99 -10.28 -5.75
C CYS A 238 11.46 -9.82 -5.77
N ILE A 239 12.27 -10.34 -4.84
CA ILE A 239 13.72 -10.20 -4.84
C ILE A 239 14.34 -11.02 -5.98
N THR A 240 13.88 -12.22 -6.28
CA THR A 240 14.51 -13.12 -7.27
C THR A 240 13.89 -13.09 -8.67
N ASP A 241 12.63 -12.63 -8.81
CA ASP A 241 11.85 -12.87 -10.02
C ASP A 241 10.71 -11.84 -10.24
N ILE A 242 11.04 -10.55 -10.42
CA ILE A 242 10.22 -9.71 -11.32
C ILE A 242 10.57 -10.13 -12.76
N ARG A 243 10.33 -11.40 -13.11
CA ARG A 243 10.33 -11.92 -14.48
C ARG A 243 8.89 -12.03 -14.98
#